data_AF-A0A7C6U503-F1
#
_entry.id   AF-A0A7C6U503-F1
#
_cell.length_a   1.000
_cell.length_b   1.000
_cell.length_c   1.000
_cell.angle_alpha   90.00
_cell.angle_beta   90.00
_cell.angle_gamma   90.00
#
_symmetry.space_group_name_H-M   'P 1'
#
loop_
_entity.id
_entity.type
_entity.pdbx_description
1 polymer ?
#
loop_
_entity_poly.entity_id
_entity_poly.type
_entity_poly.pdbx_seq_one_letter_code
_entity_poly.pdbx_strand_id
1 'polypeptide(L)'
;MRKLDLKTYFAYSWGKYLGSVILIVLFWSWCTDLIIRPRFNERINIFVGLNNSDLSFLNQCKEEYGLKEINIIYHDPEDEMFNLILSSKGIADTDIVILEIDSFNEDDILLWFKEIKSEAIKNYFDGECEFYYKNSKAYGIKLKDNVYLFFNKTSPNLGEMNDEHLENDKALLIAGKILKDGENNV
;
A
#
# COMPACT_ATOMS: atom_id res chain seq x y z
N MET A 1 -2.07 -40.24 53.88
CA MET A 1 -1.83 -39.82 52.48
C MET A 1 -2.50 -40.83 51.55
N ARG A 2 -3.69 -40.53 51.02
CA ARG A 2 -4.37 -41.42 50.06
C ARG A 2 -3.63 -41.33 48.72
N LYS A 3 -3.08 -42.45 48.24
CA LYS A 3 -2.61 -42.60 46.87
C LYS A 3 -3.84 -42.45 45.97
N LEU A 4 -4.07 -41.24 45.45
CA LEU A 4 -5.08 -41.02 44.42
C LEU A 4 -4.72 -41.89 43.23
N ASP A 5 -5.61 -42.82 42.91
CA ASP A 5 -5.42 -43.76 41.83
C ASP A 5 -5.30 -42.96 40.53
N LEU A 6 -4.12 -42.98 39.90
CA LEU A 6 -3.75 -42.14 38.75
C LEU A 6 -4.84 -42.19 37.66
N LYS A 7 -5.47 -43.36 37.48
CA LYS A 7 -6.58 -43.57 36.53
C LYS A 7 -7.79 -42.69 36.81
N THR A 8 -8.16 -42.52 38.08
CA THR A 8 -9.27 -41.67 38.50
C THR A 8 -8.91 -40.19 38.28
N TYR A 9 -7.68 -39.79 38.58
CA TYR A 9 -7.22 -38.42 38.34
C TYR A 9 -7.23 -38.05 36.85
N PHE A 10 -6.76 -38.94 35.97
CA PHE A 10 -6.83 -38.76 34.52
C PHE A 10 -8.27 -38.74 34.00
N ALA A 11 -9.15 -39.61 34.51
CA ALA A 11 -10.57 -39.64 34.13
C ALA A 11 -11.35 -38.38 34.51
N TYR A 12 -10.98 -37.68 35.59
CA TYR A 12 -11.62 -36.43 36.00
C TYR A 12 -10.93 -35.17 35.46
N SER A 13 -9.65 -35.26 35.08
CA SER A 13 -8.87 -34.11 34.61
C SER A 13 -8.79 -34.02 33.09
N TRP A 14 -9.32 -34.99 32.33
CA TRP A 14 -9.27 -35.03 30.86
C TRP A 14 -9.81 -33.73 30.22
N GLY A 15 -10.88 -33.15 30.75
CA GLY A 15 -11.44 -31.89 30.26
C GLY A 15 -10.51 -30.69 30.46
N LYS A 16 -9.68 -30.69 31.53
CA LYS A 16 -8.64 -29.67 31.73
C LYS A 16 -7.52 -29.81 30.71
N TYR A 17 -7.13 -31.05 30.39
CA TYR A 17 -6.16 -31.33 29.33
C TYR A 17 -6.71 -30.90 27.96
N LEU A 18 -7.94 -31.27 27.61
CA LEU A 18 -8.57 -30.82 26.36
C LEU A 18 -8.68 -29.29 26.29
N GLY A 19 -9.10 -28.64 27.37
CA GLY A 19 -9.16 -27.17 27.45
C GLY A 19 -7.79 -26.51 27.24
N SER A 20 -6.73 -27.07 27.83
CA SER A 20 -5.37 -26.57 27.60
C SER A 20 -4.92 -26.72 26.15
N VAL A 21 -5.25 -27.84 25.48
CA VAL A 21 -4.95 -28.03 24.05
C VAL A 21 -5.69 -27.01 23.19
N ILE A 22 -6.99 -26.77 23.45
CA ILE A 22 -7.77 -25.76 22.72
C ILE A 22 -7.17 -24.37 22.91
N LEU A 23 -6.81 -23.99 24.15
CA LEU A 23 -6.18 -22.68 24.41
C LEU A 23 -4.84 -22.54 23.70
N ILE A 24 -4.03 -23.60 23.67
CA ILE A 24 -2.75 -23.60 22.93
C ILE A 24 -3.01 -23.40 21.44
N VAL A 25 -3.99 -24.08 20.84
CA VAL A 25 -4.35 -23.93 19.42
C VAL A 25 -4.83 -22.50 19.12
N LEU A 26 -5.72 -21.94 19.95
CA LEU A 26 -6.21 -20.57 19.79
C LEU A 26 -5.08 -19.55 19.92
N PHE A 27 -4.19 -19.74 20.89
CA PHE A 27 -3.03 -18.87 21.08
C PHE A 27 -2.08 -18.94 19.88
N TRP A 28 -1.80 -20.14 19.37
CA TRP A 28 -0.99 -20.31 18.17
C TRP A 28 -1.63 -19.69 16.92
N SER A 29 -2.94 -19.87 16.73
CA SER A 29 -3.67 -19.21 15.64
C SER A 29 -3.53 -17.69 15.72
N TRP A 30 -3.69 -17.13 16.91
CA TRP A 30 -3.54 -15.69 17.12
C TRP A 30 -2.10 -15.20 16.89
N CYS A 31 -1.09 -15.93 17.38
CA CYS A 31 0.32 -15.59 17.15
C CYS A 31 0.72 -15.70 15.67
N THR A 32 0.22 -16.71 14.95
CA THR A 32 0.50 -16.88 13.52
C THR A 32 -0.14 -15.77 12.70
N ASP A 33 -1.39 -15.38 13.01
CA ASP A 33 -2.04 -14.23 12.38
C ASP A 33 -1.24 -12.94 12.56
N LEU A 34 -0.66 -12.70 13.74
CA LEU A 34 0.17 -11.52 13.98
C LEU A 34 1.48 -11.50 13.18
N ILE A 35 2.02 -12.66 12.82
CA ILE A 35 3.26 -12.77 12.03
C ILE A 35 2.96 -12.62 10.53
N ILE A 36 1.87 -13.24 10.07
CA ILE A 36 1.47 -13.28 8.67
C ILE A 36 0.86 -11.94 8.25
N ARG A 37 0.07 -11.31 9.12
CA ARG A 37 -0.60 -10.05 8.80
C ARG A 37 0.43 -8.97 8.47
N PRO A 38 0.32 -8.33 7.29
CA PRO A 38 1.26 -7.29 6.90
C PRO A 38 1.10 -6.06 7.79
N ARG A 39 2.22 -5.52 8.26
CA ARG A 39 2.26 -4.22 8.93
C ARG A 39 2.11 -3.10 7.90
N PHE A 40 1.82 -1.89 8.38
CA PHE A 40 1.68 -0.72 7.51
C PHE A 40 2.90 -0.47 6.62
N ASN A 41 4.11 -0.74 7.12
CA ASN A 41 5.37 -0.62 6.39
C ASN A 41 5.77 -1.85 5.54
N GLU A 42 4.95 -2.90 5.57
CA GLU A 42 5.12 -4.13 4.79
C GLU A 42 4.06 -4.24 3.68
N ARG A 43 3.18 -3.24 3.55
CA ARG A 43 2.14 -3.17 2.53
C ARG A 43 2.22 -1.86 1.76
N ILE A 44 1.96 -1.91 0.45
CA ILE A 44 1.73 -0.72 -0.37
C ILE A 44 0.35 -0.82 -1.01
N ASN A 45 -0.47 0.20 -0.84
CA ASN A 45 -1.80 0.29 -1.40
C ASN A 45 -1.79 1.29 -2.57
N ILE A 46 -2.21 0.85 -3.75
CA ILE A 46 -2.23 1.64 -4.98
C ILE A 46 -3.67 1.73 -5.46
N PHE A 47 -4.15 2.95 -5.69
CA PHE A 47 -5.42 3.18 -6.38
C PHE A 47 -5.14 3.54 -7.84
N VAL A 48 -5.89 2.94 -8.75
CA VAL A 48 -5.77 3.19 -10.19
C VAL A 48 -7.15 3.51 -10.74
N GLY A 49 -7.36 4.77 -11.07
CA GLY A 49 -8.55 5.25 -11.77
C GLY A 49 -8.26 5.36 -13.26
N LEU A 50 -8.08 4.22 -13.92
CA LEU A 50 -7.82 4.13 -15.36
C LEU A 50 -8.54 2.94 -15.96
N ASN A 51 -8.96 3.07 -17.21
CA ASN A 51 -9.51 1.97 -17.97
C ASN A 51 -8.39 1.13 -18.61
N ASN A 52 -8.36 -0.17 -18.28
CA ASN A 52 -7.45 -1.18 -18.84
C ASN A 52 -5.95 -1.04 -18.52
N SER A 53 -5.58 -0.61 -17.31
CA SER A 53 -4.18 -0.67 -16.84
C SER A 53 -3.84 -2.04 -16.23
N ASP A 54 -2.74 -2.68 -16.65
CA ASP A 54 -2.22 -3.88 -16.01
C ASP A 54 -0.96 -3.57 -15.20
N LEU A 55 -1.09 -3.56 -13.88
CA LEU A 55 0.02 -3.38 -12.94
C LEU A 55 0.34 -4.67 -12.19
N SER A 56 -0.12 -5.82 -12.70
CA SER A 56 0.13 -7.13 -12.08
C SER A 56 1.62 -7.47 -11.95
N PHE A 57 2.47 -6.88 -12.81
CA PHE A 57 3.92 -7.00 -12.75
C PHE A 57 4.51 -6.55 -11.40
N LEU A 58 3.86 -5.60 -10.70
CA LEU A 58 4.32 -5.13 -9.39
C LEU A 58 4.33 -6.24 -8.33
N ASN A 59 3.54 -7.30 -8.50
CA ASN A 59 3.57 -8.44 -7.58
C ASN A 59 4.95 -9.13 -7.55
N GLN A 60 5.72 -9.06 -8.64
CA GLN A 60 7.07 -9.64 -8.71
C GLN A 60 8.07 -8.83 -7.86
N CYS A 61 7.79 -7.55 -7.60
CA CYS A 61 8.66 -6.65 -6.84
C CYS A 61 8.42 -6.70 -5.32
N LYS A 62 7.44 -7.49 -4.84
CA LYS A 62 7.14 -7.63 -3.41
C LYS A 62 8.37 -8.06 -2.62
N GLU A 63 9.04 -9.10 -3.09
CA GLU A 63 10.22 -9.66 -2.41
C GLU A 63 11.43 -8.72 -2.48
N GLU A 64 11.64 -8.07 -3.63
CA GLU A 64 12.75 -7.13 -3.87
C GLU A 64 12.74 -5.96 -2.86
N TYR A 65 11.55 -5.44 -2.55
CA TYR A 65 11.39 -4.30 -1.64
C TYR A 65 11.00 -4.68 -0.20
N GLY A 66 11.08 -5.98 0.14
CA GLY A 66 10.72 -6.47 1.48
C GLY A 66 9.28 -6.12 1.87
N LEU A 67 8.36 -6.23 0.90
CA LEU A 67 6.92 -6.06 1.07
C LEU A 67 6.26 -7.43 1.18
N LYS A 68 5.33 -7.57 2.12
CA LYS A 68 4.46 -8.74 2.20
C LYS A 68 3.25 -8.60 1.27
N GLU A 69 2.82 -7.37 1.01
CA GLU A 69 1.62 -7.10 0.23
C GLU A 69 1.76 -5.85 -0.65
N ILE A 70 1.21 -5.92 -1.85
CA ILE A 70 0.93 -4.80 -2.73
C ILE A 70 -0.52 -5.01 -3.14
N ASN A 71 -1.37 -4.09 -2.73
CA ASN A 71 -2.79 -4.11 -3.02
C ASN A 71 -3.07 -3.06 -4.08
N ILE A 72 -3.70 -3.46 -5.17
CA ILE A 72 -3.99 -2.59 -6.30
C ILE A 72 -5.51 -2.58 -6.47
N ILE A 73 -6.10 -1.41 -6.34
CA ILE A 73 -7.54 -1.17 -6.46
C ILE A 73 -7.76 -0.45 -7.77
N TYR A 74 -8.39 -1.14 -8.72
CA TYR A 74 -8.81 -0.55 -9.99
C TYR A 74 -10.24 -0.03 -9.86
N HIS A 75 -10.48 1.15 -10.42
CA HIS A 75 -11.82 1.68 -10.59
C HIS A 75 -11.95 2.41 -11.91
N ASP A 76 -13.07 2.21 -12.59
CA ASP A 76 -13.39 2.95 -13.81
C ASP A 76 -13.72 4.41 -13.45
N PRO A 77 -13.05 5.41 -14.07
CA PRO A 77 -13.38 6.83 -13.93
C PRO A 77 -14.78 7.20 -14.42
N GLU A 78 -15.35 6.43 -15.34
CA GLU A 78 -16.69 6.68 -15.92
C GLU A 78 -17.82 6.17 -15.01
N ASP A 79 -17.50 5.44 -13.94
CA ASP A 79 -18.49 4.94 -12.98
C ASP A 79 -19.07 6.09 -12.13
N GLU A 80 -20.39 6.11 -11.95
CA GLU A 80 -21.10 7.11 -11.14
C GLU A 80 -20.59 7.18 -9.68
N MET A 81 -20.07 6.07 -9.16
CA MET A 81 -19.53 5.97 -7.80
C MET A 81 -18.04 6.30 -7.71
N PHE A 82 -17.37 6.62 -8.82
CA PHE A 82 -15.92 6.84 -8.86
C PHE A 82 -15.45 7.87 -7.83
N ASN A 83 -16.05 9.06 -7.80
CA ASN A 83 -15.67 10.13 -6.87
C ASN A 83 -15.87 9.74 -5.40
N LEU A 84 -16.90 8.95 -5.10
CA LEU A 84 -17.15 8.45 -3.75
C LEU A 84 -16.07 7.42 -3.35
N ILE A 85 -15.65 6.57 -4.28
CA ILE A 85 -14.66 5.53 -4.03
C ILE A 85 -13.24 6.11 -3.97
N LEU A 86 -12.94 7.09 -4.83
CA LEU A 86 -11.72 7.86 -4.78
C LEU A 86 -11.57 8.55 -3.42
N SER A 87 -12.58 9.31 -2.97
CA SER A 87 -12.54 9.99 -1.66
C SER A 87 -12.47 9.05 -0.45
N SER A 88 -13.17 7.90 -0.49
CA SER A 88 -13.26 6.99 0.66
C SER A 88 -12.16 5.93 0.74
N LYS A 89 -11.68 5.43 -0.40
CA LYS A 89 -10.66 4.38 -0.49
C LYS A 89 -9.40 4.88 -1.17
N GLY A 90 -9.58 5.57 -2.29
CA GLY A 90 -8.49 6.12 -3.10
C GLY A 90 -7.63 7.15 -2.38
N ILE A 91 -8.13 7.83 -1.34
CA ILE A 91 -7.41 8.87 -0.58
C ILE A 91 -7.26 8.52 0.90
N ALA A 92 -8.08 7.64 1.46
CA ALA A 92 -8.00 7.34 2.90
C ALA A 92 -7.04 6.18 3.23
N ASP A 93 -6.86 5.22 2.33
CA ASP A 93 -6.15 3.96 2.62
C ASP A 93 -5.14 3.58 1.53
N THR A 94 -4.64 4.55 0.78
CA THR A 94 -3.68 4.34 -0.31
C THR A 94 -2.40 5.12 -0.09
N ASP A 95 -1.31 4.57 -0.60
CA ASP A 95 0.00 5.22 -0.63
C ASP A 95 0.21 5.97 -1.94
N ILE A 96 -0.21 5.32 -3.05
CA ILE A 96 -0.04 5.81 -4.42
C ILE A 96 -1.41 5.87 -5.09
N VAL A 97 -1.62 6.92 -5.88
CA VAL A 97 -2.86 7.14 -6.62
C VAL A 97 -2.50 7.46 -8.06
N ILE A 98 -3.02 6.70 -9.01
CA ILE A 98 -2.82 6.89 -10.45
C ILE A 98 -4.14 7.29 -11.07
N LEU A 99 -4.18 8.47 -11.70
CA LEU A 99 -5.40 9.07 -12.21
C LEU A 99 -5.13 9.86 -13.48
N GLU A 100 -6.14 9.93 -14.35
CA GLU A 100 -6.23 10.97 -15.36
C GLU A 100 -6.59 12.31 -14.71
N ILE A 101 -5.94 13.39 -15.12
CA ILE A 101 -6.17 14.72 -14.52
C ILE A 101 -7.62 15.19 -14.67
N ASP A 102 -8.29 14.78 -15.76
CA ASP A 102 -9.66 15.17 -16.09
C ASP A 102 -10.72 14.38 -15.29
N SER A 103 -10.30 13.34 -14.54
CA SER A 103 -11.22 12.43 -13.82
C SER A 103 -11.66 12.95 -12.44
N PHE A 104 -11.05 14.02 -11.93
CA PHE A 104 -11.31 14.50 -10.58
C PHE A 104 -11.16 16.03 -10.49
N ASN A 105 -11.57 16.59 -9.35
CA ASN A 105 -11.46 18.03 -9.13
C ASN A 105 -10.02 18.41 -8.76
N GLU A 106 -9.36 19.20 -9.62
CA GLU A 106 -7.98 19.65 -9.40
C GLU A 106 -7.77 20.45 -8.11
N ASP A 107 -8.82 21.09 -7.58
CA ASP A 107 -8.72 21.86 -6.34
C ASP A 107 -8.45 20.95 -5.12
N ASP A 108 -8.82 19.68 -5.22
CA ASP A 108 -8.62 18.70 -4.14
C ASP A 108 -7.18 18.17 -4.07
N ILE A 109 -6.35 18.45 -5.09
CA ILE A 109 -4.93 18.01 -5.14
C ILE A 109 -4.15 18.48 -3.92
N LEU A 110 -4.37 19.74 -3.52
CA LEU A 110 -3.70 20.39 -2.38
C LEU A 110 -4.08 19.75 -1.04
N LEU A 111 -5.27 19.15 -0.97
CA LEU A 111 -5.82 18.54 0.23
C LEU A 111 -5.29 17.12 0.41
N TRP A 112 -5.24 16.35 -0.69
CA TRP A 112 -5.03 14.91 -0.65
C TRP A 112 -3.59 14.49 -0.93
N PHE A 113 -2.87 15.21 -1.80
CA PHE A 113 -1.58 14.78 -2.29
C PHE A 113 -0.42 15.54 -1.65
N LYS A 114 0.70 14.84 -1.53
CA LYS A 114 1.95 15.37 -0.98
C LYS A 114 2.67 16.19 -2.04
N GLU A 115 3.20 17.34 -1.63
CA GLU A 115 4.12 18.13 -2.46
C GLU A 115 5.43 17.37 -2.65
N ILE A 116 5.93 17.37 -3.89
CA ILE A 116 7.13 16.68 -4.31
C ILE A 116 8.23 17.71 -4.60
N LYS A 117 9.46 17.49 -4.09
CA LYS A 117 10.64 18.25 -4.54
C LYS A 117 11.09 17.72 -5.91
N SER A 118 10.69 18.40 -6.98
CA SER A 118 10.97 17.99 -8.36
C SER A 118 12.45 17.71 -8.63
N GLU A 119 13.36 18.50 -8.06
CA GLU A 119 14.81 18.31 -8.24
C GLU A 119 15.29 17.01 -7.60
N ALA A 120 14.80 16.67 -6.40
CA ALA A 120 15.20 15.47 -5.68
C ALA A 120 14.73 14.20 -6.41
N ILE A 121 13.49 14.23 -6.93
CA ILE A 121 12.94 13.13 -7.72
C ILE A 121 13.62 13.00 -9.08
N LYS A 122 13.91 14.11 -9.77
CA LYS A 122 14.67 14.07 -11.04
C LYS A 122 16.05 13.45 -10.86
N ASN A 123 16.73 13.79 -9.77
CA ASN A 123 18.03 13.20 -9.45
C ASN A 123 17.93 11.70 -9.15
N TYR A 124 16.82 11.26 -8.55
CA TYR A 124 16.59 9.85 -8.24
C TYR A 124 16.27 9.01 -9.49
N PHE A 125 15.58 9.58 -10.47
CA PHE A 125 15.17 8.89 -11.71
C PHE A 125 16.06 9.19 -12.93
N ASP A 126 17.25 9.73 -12.75
CA ASP A 126 18.19 10.06 -13.84
C ASP A 126 17.60 10.98 -14.94
N GLY A 127 16.74 11.94 -14.54
CA GLY A 127 16.57 13.19 -15.29
C GLY A 127 15.37 13.37 -16.21
N GLU A 128 14.54 12.36 -16.47
CA GLU A 128 13.39 12.48 -17.41
C GLU A 128 12.03 12.31 -16.71
N CYS A 129 11.77 13.13 -15.69
CA CYS A 129 10.43 13.20 -15.09
C CYS A 129 9.74 14.51 -15.44
N GLU A 130 8.56 14.41 -16.05
CA GLU A 130 7.59 15.50 -16.13
C GLU A 130 6.70 15.49 -14.88
N PHE A 131 6.31 16.67 -14.40
CA PHE A 131 5.55 16.81 -13.16
C PHE A 131 4.27 17.60 -13.40
N TYR A 132 3.23 17.23 -12.66
CA TYR A 132 2.03 18.05 -12.54
C TYR A 132 2.25 19.16 -11.51
N TYR A 133 2.02 20.41 -11.93
CA TYR A 133 2.18 21.59 -11.08
C TYR A 133 0.84 22.25 -10.78
N LYS A 134 0.60 22.57 -9.50
CA LYS A 134 -0.49 23.43 -9.05
C LYS A 134 0.10 24.49 -8.13
N ASN A 135 -0.24 25.77 -8.35
CA ASN A 135 0.28 26.89 -7.54
C ASN A 135 1.82 26.89 -7.41
N SER A 136 2.52 26.63 -8.52
CA SER A 136 4.00 26.56 -8.59
C SER A 136 4.65 25.44 -7.75
N LYS A 137 3.87 24.44 -7.33
CA LYS A 137 4.34 23.27 -6.57
C LYS A 137 4.04 21.99 -7.32
N ALA A 138 4.96 21.03 -7.28
CA ALA A 138 4.78 19.74 -7.93
C ALA A 138 4.03 18.77 -7.01
N TYR A 139 3.05 18.04 -7.55
CA TYR A 139 2.21 17.10 -6.79
C TYR A 139 2.12 15.71 -7.40
N GLY A 140 2.34 15.60 -8.71
CA GLY A 140 2.28 14.33 -9.42
C GLY A 140 3.43 14.17 -10.39
N ILE A 141 3.75 12.93 -10.71
CA ILE A 141 4.72 12.56 -11.73
C ILE A 141 3.94 12.04 -12.94
N LYS A 142 4.24 12.56 -14.12
CA LYS A 142 3.57 12.13 -15.35
C LYS A 142 3.99 10.70 -15.69
N LEU A 143 3.01 9.86 -16.00
CA LEU A 143 3.26 8.52 -16.53
C LEU A 143 3.16 8.56 -18.06
N LYS A 144 2.01 8.99 -18.59
CA LYS A 144 1.73 9.01 -20.02
C LYS A 144 0.52 9.91 -20.29
N ASP A 145 0.54 10.66 -21.39
CA ASP A 145 -0.57 11.55 -21.79
C ASP A 145 -1.06 12.43 -20.63
N ASN A 146 -2.33 12.29 -20.22
CA ASN A 146 -2.97 13.02 -19.12
C ASN A 146 -2.97 12.22 -17.79
N VAL A 147 -2.22 11.12 -17.72
CA VAL A 147 -2.14 10.22 -16.55
C VAL A 147 -0.97 10.60 -15.67
N TYR A 148 -1.26 10.75 -14.38
CA TYR A 148 -0.28 11.13 -13.37
C TYR A 148 -0.33 10.18 -12.17
N LEU A 149 0.84 9.96 -11.59
CA LEU A 149 1.04 9.28 -10.32
C LEU A 149 1.17 10.32 -9.21
N PHE A 150 0.35 10.18 -8.19
CA PHE A 150 0.32 11.04 -7.00
C PHE A 150 0.65 10.23 -5.75
N PHE A 151 1.25 10.92 -4.78
CA PHE A 151 1.57 10.37 -3.47
C PHE A 151 0.61 10.90 -2.43
N ASN A 152 -0.03 10.01 -1.69
CA ASN A 152 -0.99 10.42 -0.68
C ASN A 152 -0.28 11.04 0.53
N LYS A 153 -0.76 12.20 0.98
CA LYS A 153 -0.17 12.92 2.12
C LYS A 153 -0.21 12.12 3.42
N THR A 154 -1.19 11.22 3.58
CA THR A 154 -1.43 10.45 4.80
C THR A 154 -0.69 9.11 4.84
N SER A 155 0.02 8.74 3.76
CA SER A 155 0.70 7.46 3.66
C SER A 155 1.80 7.29 4.71
N PRO A 156 1.83 6.16 5.44
CA PRO A 156 2.91 5.82 6.35
C PRO A 156 4.16 5.31 5.63
N ASN A 157 4.06 5.00 4.34
CA ASN A 157 5.15 4.47 3.50
C ASN A 157 5.91 5.56 2.73
N LEU A 158 5.49 6.80 2.94
CA LEU A 158 6.09 8.00 2.41
C LEU A 158 6.84 8.70 3.55
N GLY A 159 8.16 8.52 3.62
CA GLY A 159 9.02 9.27 4.51
C GLY A 159 9.01 10.76 4.20
N GLU A 160 10.00 11.51 4.68
CA GLU A 160 10.20 12.86 4.18
C GLU A 160 10.75 12.74 2.75
N MET A 161 9.87 12.75 1.74
CA MET A 161 10.18 12.92 0.30
C MET A 161 10.97 14.23 -0.03
N ASN A 162 11.54 14.83 1.01
CA ASN A 162 12.24 16.08 1.10
C ASN A 162 13.69 15.90 1.59
N ASP A 163 14.09 14.70 2.00
CA ASP A 163 15.41 14.40 2.61
C ASP A 163 16.34 13.59 1.69
N GLU A 164 17.62 13.55 2.03
CA GLU A 164 18.68 12.83 1.31
C GLU A 164 18.54 11.29 1.32
N HIS A 165 17.50 10.74 1.95
CA HIS A 165 17.29 9.30 2.12
C HIS A 165 16.09 8.74 1.34
N LEU A 166 15.81 9.33 0.16
CA LEU A 166 14.75 8.89 -0.76
C LEU A 166 14.81 7.39 -1.12
N GLU A 167 16.00 6.79 -1.07
CA GLU A 167 16.22 5.37 -1.38
C GLU A 167 15.46 4.40 -0.44
N ASN A 168 15.04 4.87 0.73
CA ASN A 168 14.30 4.07 1.70
C ASN A 168 12.77 4.18 1.54
N ASP A 169 12.28 5.09 0.69
CA ASP A 169 10.86 5.28 0.48
C ASP A 169 10.31 4.20 -0.45
N LYS A 170 9.65 3.19 0.14
CA LYS A 170 9.07 2.07 -0.60
C LYS A 170 8.03 2.51 -1.64
N ALA A 171 7.24 3.54 -1.33
CA ALA A 171 6.30 4.10 -2.30
C ALA A 171 7.03 4.72 -3.50
N LEU A 172 8.20 5.34 -3.30
CA LEU A 172 9.00 5.90 -4.37
C LEU A 172 9.68 4.82 -5.22
N LEU A 173 10.19 3.75 -4.59
CA LEU A 173 10.74 2.59 -5.28
C LEU A 173 9.70 1.96 -6.23
N ILE A 174 8.48 1.76 -5.72
CA ILE A 174 7.36 1.25 -6.52
C ILE A 174 6.98 2.23 -7.64
N ALA A 175 6.88 3.53 -7.36
CA ALA A 175 6.61 4.53 -8.39
C ALA A 175 7.67 4.53 -9.49
N GLY A 176 8.95 4.35 -9.13
CA GLY A 176 10.04 4.19 -10.08
C GLY A 176 9.90 2.98 -10.99
N LYS A 177 9.45 1.86 -10.42
CA LYS A 177 9.15 0.65 -11.20
C LYS A 177 7.97 0.86 -12.15
N ILE A 178 6.93 1.56 -11.69
CA ILE A 178 5.78 1.94 -12.53
C ILE A 178 6.21 2.89 -13.66
N LEU A 179 7.09 3.85 -13.39
CA LEU A 179 7.61 4.75 -14.42
C LEU A 179 8.41 4.00 -15.49
N LYS A 180 9.28 3.07 -15.09
CA LYS A 180 10.17 2.33 -16.02
C LYS A 180 9.44 1.26 -16.82
N ASP A 181 8.53 0.51 -16.20
CA ASP A 181 7.90 -0.66 -16.81
C ASP A 181 6.43 -0.43 -17.19
N GLY A 182 5.81 0.62 -16.62
CA GLY A 182 4.40 0.95 -16.82
C GLY A 182 4.12 1.73 -18.10
N GLU A 183 5.09 2.40 -18.73
CA GLU A 183 4.85 3.11 -20.02
C GLU A 183 4.30 2.18 -21.13
N ASN A 184 4.61 0.88 -21.06
CA ASN A 184 4.10 -0.13 -21.99
C ASN A 184 2.76 -0.75 -21.56
N ASN A 185 2.32 -0.53 -20.32
CA ASN A 185 1.18 -1.22 -19.68
C ASN A 185 0.10 -0.27 -19.11
N VAL A 186 0.32 1.05 -19.25
CA VAL A 186 -0.57 2.17 -18.88
C VAL A 186 -0.95 2.95 -20.12
#